data_AF-A0A936JMR8-F1
#
_entry.id   AF-A0A936JMR8-F1
#
_cell.length_a   1.000
_cell.length_b   1.000
_cell.length_c   1.000
_cell.angle_alpha   90.00
_cell.angle_beta   90.00
_cell.angle_gamma   90.00
#
_symmetry.space_group_name_H-M   'P 1'
#
loop_
_entity.id
_entity.type
_entity.pdbx_description
1 polymer ?
#
loop_
_entity_poly.entity_id
_entity_poly.type
_entity_poly.pdbx_seq_one_letter_code
_entity_poly.pdbx_strand_id
1 'polypeptide(L)'
;MKKVMVFVAMIVVAGLNIANAQVNWQLKKEGNGTAPATGGNEHYLLLNTSLNQGIEYGKRLVGINLEWSGGNVVKNKWWIVIKRQPGATGPIKTGEKVAIRFDGGGYLKWENRDAGVNLGWVSKDVAEDKIPYEWELRTSVNQMDIPLNTNTSFALFNHTNKTFLVYCKRGSTGGVNLGWSNSCEGCDYTATERLIDKAKSKIPNDVKDILSRVKDATDLTTWGCK
;
A
#
# COMPACT_ATOMS: atom_id res chain seq x y z
N MET A 1 -33.96 30.65 -28.02
CA MET A 1 -33.23 30.36 -26.76
C MET A 1 -32.84 28.88 -26.75
N LYS A 2 -31.56 28.55 -26.96
CA LYS A 2 -31.06 27.18 -26.97
C LYS A 2 -30.91 26.70 -25.52
N LYS A 3 -31.75 25.75 -25.10
CA LYS A 3 -31.55 24.98 -23.87
C LYS A 3 -30.34 24.07 -24.08
N VAL A 4 -29.18 24.49 -23.57
CA VAL A 4 -28.05 23.59 -23.40
C VAL A 4 -28.34 22.77 -22.14
N MET A 5 -29.00 21.63 -22.34
CA MET A 5 -28.98 20.53 -21.38
C MET A 5 -27.56 19.97 -21.38
N VAL A 6 -26.72 20.42 -20.47
CA VAL A 6 -25.52 19.65 -20.11
C VAL A 6 -25.99 18.57 -19.14
N PHE A 7 -26.21 17.37 -19.67
CA PHE A 7 -26.26 16.14 -18.91
C PHE A 7 -24.90 15.92 -18.24
N VAL A 8 -24.69 16.48 -17.04
CA VAL A 8 -23.66 15.99 -16.11
C VAL A 8 -24.34 15.01 -15.16
N ALA A 9 -24.74 13.87 -15.72
CA ALA A 9 -25.10 12.70 -14.94
C ALA A 9 -24.21 11.57 -15.44
N MET A 10 -23.02 11.44 -14.87
CA MET A 10 -22.30 10.17 -14.92
C MET A 10 -21.41 10.02 -13.69
N ILE A 11 -21.97 9.27 -12.75
CA ILE A 11 -21.29 8.41 -11.79
C ILE A 11 -20.41 9.16 -10.79
N VAL A 12 -21.04 9.57 -9.69
CA VAL A 12 -20.40 9.50 -8.38
C VAL A 12 -20.01 8.03 -8.18
N VAL A 13 -18.83 7.64 -8.67
CA VAL A 13 -18.18 6.43 -8.18
C VAL A 13 -17.80 6.82 -6.78
N ALA A 14 -18.63 6.47 -5.80
CA ALA A 14 -18.26 6.46 -4.40
C ALA A 14 -17.22 5.33 -4.16
N GLY A 15 -16.16 5.31 -4.97
CA GLY A 15 -14.89 4.74 -4.61
C GLY A 15 -14.20 5.85 -3.87
N LEU A 16 -14.16 5.75 -2.54
CA LEU A 16 -13.23 6.54 -1.75
C LEU A 16 -11.84 6.34 -2.37
N ASN A 17 -11.34 7.37 -3.06
CA ASN A 17 -10.00 7.30 -3.63
C ASN A 17 -9.03 7.15 -2.46
N ILE A 18 -8.23 6.09 -2.51
CA ILE A 18 -7.17 5.89 -1.53
C ILE A 18 -6.11 6.94 -1.84
N ALA A 19 -5.70 7.71 -0.83
CA ALA A 19 -4.71 8.75 -1.02
C ALA A 19 -3.43 8.15 -1.63
N ASN A 20 -2.84 8.81 -2.64
CA ASN A 20 -1.67 8.28 -3.36
C ASN A 20 -0.50 7.88 -2.44
N ALA A 21 -0.33 8.57 -1.31
CA ALA A 21 0.71 8.23 -0.32
C ALA A 21 0.51 6.85 0.34
N GLN A 22 -0.72 6.34 0.36
CA GLN A 22 -1.06 5.00 0.85
C GLN A 22 -0.85 3.93 -0.24
N VAL A 23 -0.89 4.32 -1.52
CA VAL A 23 -0.75 3.43 -2.69
C VAL A 23 0.70 3.40 -3.16
N ASN A 24 1.61 3.00 -2.27
CA ASN A 24 3.04 2.99 -2.52
C ASN A 24 3.69 1.62 -2.35
N TRP A 25 2.91 0.53 -2.40
CA TRP A 25 3.42 -0.83 -2.35
C TRP A 25 3.31 -1.54 -3.68
N GLN A 26 4.26 -2.41 -4.01
CA GLN A 26 4.22 -3.28 -5.17
C GLN A 26 4.69 -4.68 -4.80
N LEU A 27 4.08 -5.70 -5.40
CA LEU A 27 4.63 -7.04 -5.46
C LEU A 27 5.49 -7.10 -6.72
N LYS A 28 6.80 -7.18 -6.54
CA LYS A 28 7.73 -7.45 -7.64
C LYS A 28 8.09 -8.93 -7.69
N LYS A 29 8.23 -9.43 -8.91
CA LYS A 29 8.77 -10.75 -9.27
C LYS A 29 9.93 -10.54 -10.24
N GLU A 30 10.73 -11.57 -10.48
CA GLU A 30 11.81 -11.53 -11.46
C GLU A 30 11.26 -11.19 -12.85
N GLY A 31 11.95 -10.27 -13.54
CA GLY A 31 11.50 -9.71 -14.82
C GLY A 31 10.71 -8.40 -14.68
N ASN A 32 10.50 -7.74 -15.81
CA ASN A 32 9.85 -6.42 -15.88
C ASN A 32 8.36 -6.51 -16.30
N GLY A 33 7.81 -7.73 -16.44
CA GLY A 33 6.43 -7.94 -16.90
C GLY A 33 5.39 -7.76 -15.80
N THR A 34 4.18 -7.38 -16.19
CA THR A 34 2.99 -7.47 -15.34
C THR A 34 2.34 -8.84 -15.55
N ALA A 35 2.03 -9.52 -14.45
CA ALA A 35 1.29 -10.79 -14.48
C ALA A 35 0.41 -10.87 -13.21
N PRO A 36 -0.71 -11.61 -13.24
CA PRO A 36 -1.49 -11.83 -12.03
C PRO A 36 -0.62 -12.44 -10.93
N ALA A 37 -0.62 -11.81 -9.74
CA ALA A 37 0.04 -12.35 -8.57
C ALA A 37 -0.73 -13.59 -8.09
N THR A 38 0.00 -14.61 -7.65
CA THR A 38 -0.52 -15.89 -7.18
C THR A 38 -0.20 -16.05 -5.70
N GLY A 39 -1.12 -16.65 -4.96
CA GLY A 39 -0.86 -17.04 -3.58
C GLY A 39 -0.07 -18.34 -3.49
N GLY A 40 0.38 -18.70 -2.29
CA GLY A 40 0.89 -20.05 -2.00
C GLY A 40 2.40 -20.09 -1.81
N ASN A 41 3.14 -20.63 -2.79
CA ASN A 41 4.61 -20.81 -2.69
C ASN A 41 5.39 -19.82 -3.57
N GLU A 42 4.71 -18.88 -4.23
CA GLU A 42 5.35 -17.87 -5.06
C GLU A 42 5.97 -16.78 -4.19
N HIS A 43 7.24 -16.45 -4.45
CA HIS A 43 7.95 -15.45 -3.68
C HIS A 43 7.93 -14.09 -4.41
N TYR A 44 7.80 -13.03 -3.62
CA TYR A 44 7.79 -11.64 -4.07
C TYR A 44 8.74 -10.78 -3.27
N LEU A 45 9.05 -9.62 -3.84
CA LEU A 45 9.59 -8.49 -3.13
C LEU A 45 8.43 -7.53 -2.85
N LEU A 46 8.20 -7.21 -1.57
CA LEU A 46 7.29 -6.15 -1.17
C LEU A 46 8.01 -4.81 -1.27
N LEU A 47 7.91 -4.17 -2.44
CA LEU A 47 8.59 -2.93 -2.75
C LEU A 47 7.76 -1.73 -2.29
N ASN A 48 8.38 -0.80 -1.55
CA ASN A 48 7.84 0.54 -1.42
C ASN A 48 8.31 1.42 -2.60
N THR A 49 7.37 1.91 -3.40
CA THR A 49 7.64 2.67 -4.62
C THR A 49 8.12 4.08 -4.38
N SER A 50 7.81 4.68 -3.23
CA SER A 50 8.29 6.02 -2.85
C SER A 50 9.79 6.01 -2.55
N LEU A 51 10.28 4.92 -1.93
CA LEU A 51 11.70 4.73 -1.63
C LEU A 51 12.46 3.98 -2.71
N ASN A 52 11.75 3.25 -3.58
CA ASN A 52 12.33 2.23 -4.45
C ASN A 52 13.17 1.20 -3.66
N GLN A 53 12.67 0.80 -2.49
CA GLN A 53 13.30 -0.19 -1.60
C GLN A 53 12.29 -1.25 -1.19
N GLY A 54 12.74 -2.50 -1.11
CA GLY A 54 11.95 -3.60 -0.57
C GLY A 54 11.96 -3.61 0.94
N ILE A 55 10.92 -4.18 1.56
CA ILE A 55 10.98 -4.59 2.96
C ILE A 55 11.44 -6.05 3.02
N GLU A 56 12.41 -6.32 3.90
CA GLU A 56 12.93 -7.66 4.17
C GLU A 56 13.05 -7.92 5.67
N TYR A 57 13.22 -9.19 6.05
CA TYR A 57 13.50 -9.54 7.43
C TYR A 57 14.93 -9.13 7.80
N GLY A 58 15.07 -8.38 8.90
CA GLY A 58 16.32 -7.78 9.34
C GLY A 58 16.66 -8.09 10.80
N LYS A 59 17.92 -7.90 11.19
CA LYS A 59 18.36 -8.14 12.57
C LYS A 59 18.33 -6.82 13.34
N ARG A 60 17.41 -6.72 14.31
CA ARG A 60 17.27 -5.56 15.19
C ARG A 60 17.12 -5.98 16.64
N LEU A 61 17.63 -5.13 17.54
CA LEU A 61 17.51 -5.28 18.99
C LEU A 61 16.18 -4.75 19.53
N VAL A 62 15.57 -3.78 18.84
CA VAL A 62 14.34 -3.10 19.29
C VAL A 62 13.36 -2.98 18.12
N GLY A 63 12.07 -3.18 18.43
CA GLY A 63 10.99 -3.10 17.46
C GLY A 63 10.80 -4.39 16.64
N ILE A 64 10.14 -4.26 15.49
CA ILE A 64 9.96 -5.37 14.54
C ILE A 64 11.22 -5.60 13.72
N ASN A 65 11.56 -6.87 13.47
CA ASN A 65 12.70 -7.33 12.67
C ASN A 65 12.50 -7.11 11.15
N LEU A 66 12.29 -5.86 10.74
CA LEU A 66 12.16 -5.46 9.34
C LEU A 66 13.19 -4.41 8.95
N GLU A 67 13.75 -4.52 7.77
CA GLU A 67 14.71 -3.56 7.20
C GLU A 67 14.35 -3.20 5.77
N TRP A 68 14.82 -2.02 5.34
CA TRP A 68 14.75 -1.63 3.94
C TRP A 68 15.92 -2.29 3.22
N SER A 69 15.64 -2.95 2.09
CA SER A 69 16.69 -3.49 1.23
C SER A 69 17.67 -2.36 0.85
N GLY A 70 18.97 -2.66 0.84
CA GLY A 70 19.98 -1.72 0.34
C GLY A 70 19.62 -1.19 -1.05
N GLY A 71 20.08 0.03 -1.39
CA GLY A 71 19.67 0.78 -2.60
C GLY A 71 19.90 0.10 -3.96
N ASN A 72 20.54 -1.07 -3.96
CA ASN A 72 20.46 -2.02 -5.06
C ASN A 72 19.56 -3.17 -4.59
N VAL A 73 18.30 -3.17 -5.04
CA VAL A 73 17.42 -4.34 -4.92
C VAL A 73 18.17 -5.49 -5.54
N VAL A 74 18.82 -6.30 -4.70
CA VAL A 74 19.71 -7.35 -5.15
C VAL A 74 18.82 -8.33 -5.91
N LYS A 75 19.09 -8.48 -7.21
CA LYS A 75 18.44 -9.50 -8.04
C LYS A 75 18.46 -10.81 -7.26
N ASN A 76 17.30 -11.45 -7.12
CA ASN A 76 17.10 -12.79 -6.54
C ASN A 76 16.87 -12.87 -5.03
N LYS A 77 16.45 -11.78 -4.39
CA LYS A 77 16.07 -11.76 -2.98
C LYS A 77 14.56 -11.52 -2.85
N TRP A 78 13.79 -12.57 -3.18
CA TRP A 78 12.34 -12.62 -3.05
C TRP A 78 12.01 -13.16 -1.65
N TRP A 79 11.56 -12.27 -0.76
CA TRP A 79 11.56 -12.52 0.68
C TRP A 79 10.20 -12.81 1.28
N ILE A 80 9.14 -12.57 0.50
CA ILE A 80 7.79 -12.72 1.01
C ILE A 80 6.95 -13.67 0.19
N VAL A 81 6.01 -14.30 0.85
CA VAL A 81 4.94 -15.09 0.27
C VAL A 81 3.62 -14.47 0.70
N ILE A 82 2.70 -14.33 -0.25
CA ILE A 82 1.31 -13.97 0.06
C ILE A 82 0.50 -15.26 0.17
N LYS A 83 0.01 -15.57 1.37
CA LYS A 83 -0.86 -16.72 1.59
C LYS A 83 -2.32 -16.27 1.56
N ARG A 84 -3.12 -16.94 0.75
CA ARG A 84 -4.58 -16.73 0.65
C ARG A 84 -5.31 -17.63 1.64
N GLN A 85 -6.56 -17.28 1.96
CA GLN A 85 -7.38 -18.11 2.85
C GLN A 85 -7.60 -19.52 2.25
N PRO A 86 -7.80 -20.55 3.10
CA PRO A 86 -8.09 -21.90 2.62
C PRO A 86 -9.28 -21.93 1.65
N GLY A 87 -9.15 -22.70 0.57
CA GLY A 87 -10.18 -22.81 -0.48
C GLY A 87 -10.13 -21.72 -1.57
N ALA A 88 -9.30 -20.68 -1.41
CA ALA A 88 -9.14 -19.66 -2.43
C ALA A 88 -8.39 -20.20 -3.66
N THR A 89 -8.97 -20.02 -4.86
CA THR A 89 -8.39 -20.49 -6.14
C THR A 89 -8.02 -19.33 -7.06
N GLY A 90 -7.02 -19.52 -7.94
CA GLY A 90 -6.60 -18.53 -8.93
C GLY A 90 -5.70 -17.41 -8.38
N PRO A 91 -5.65 -16.24 -9.05
CA PRO A 91 -4.78 -15.14 -8.63
C PRO A 91 -5.25 -14.50 -7.33
N ILE A 92 -4.33 -13.79 -6.67
CA ILE A 92 -4.66 -12.89 -5.56
C ILE A 92 -5.56 -11.80 -6.11
N LYS A 93 -6.68 -11.57 -5.44
CA LYS A 93 -7.65 -10.55 -5.78
C LYS A 93 -7.56 -9.38 -4.81
N THR A 94 -7.83 -8.18 -5.30
CA THR A 94 -7.96 -7.01 -4.44
C THR A 94 -9.18 -7.17 -3.53
N GLY A 95 -9.08 -6.66 -2.30
CA GLY A 95 -10.17 -6.75 -1.34
C GLY A 95 -10.26 -8.06 -0.55
N GLU A 96 -9.53 -9.11 -0.94
CA GLU A 96 -9.49 -10.35 -0.17
C GLU A 96 -8.52 -10.28 1.02
N LYS A 97 -8.82 -11.04 2.07
CA LYS A 97 -7.91 -11.18 3.22
C LYS A 97 -6.78 -12.13 2.88
N VAL A 98 -5.55 -11.69 3.12
CA VAL A 98 -4.34 -12.46 2.95
C VAL A 98 -3.45 -12.40 4.19
N ALA A 99 -2.51 -13.31 4.27
CA ALA A 99 -1.40 -13.28 5.21
C ALA A 99 -0.09 -13.04 4.45
N ILE A 100 0.82 -12.27 5.05
CA ILE A 100 2.13 -11.96 4.46
C ILE A 100 3.18 -12.71 5.27
N ARG A 101 3.85 -13.67 4.65
CA ARG A 101 4.93 -14.45 5.28
C ARG A 101 6.28 -13.92 4.82
N PHE A 102 7.21 -13.70 5.74
CA PHE A 102 8.61 -13.40 5.45
C PHE A 102 9.48 -14.63 5.73
N ASP A 103 10.43 -14.94 4.84
CA ASP A 103 11.26 -16.16 4.95
C ASP A 103 12.11 -16.23 6.23
N GLY A 104 12.61 -15.08 6.71
CA GLY A 104 13.45 -14.99 7.92
C GLY A 104 12.68 -14.82 9.24
N GLY A 105 11.37 -14.55 9.17
CA GLY A 105 10.55 -14.28 10.36
C GLY A 105 9.39 -15.26 10.45
N GLY A 106 8.26 -14.87 9.87
CA GLY A 106 7.04 -15.66 9.86
C GLY A 106 5.92 -14.88 9.22
N TYR A 107 4.68 -15.13 9.64
CA TYR A 107 3.55 -14.32 9.22
C TYR A 107 3.53 -12.99 9.98
N LEU A 108 3.53 -11.89 9.23
CA LEU A 108 3.39 -10.55 9.78
C LEU A 108 1.97 -10.36 10.30
N LYS A 109 1.84 -9.87 11.52
CA LYS A 109 0.56 -9.47 12.13
C LYS A 109 0.68 -8.11 12.79
N TRP A 110 -0.45 -7.50 13.07
CA TRP A 110 -0.58 -6.42 14.02
C TRP A 110 -0.33 -6.96 15.43
N GLU A 111 0.37 -6.16 16.23
CA GLU A 111 0.64 -6.47 17.62
C GLU A 111 0.78 -5.17 18.41
N ASN A 112 0.13 -5.09 19.57
CA ASN A 112 0.33 -3.95 20.45
C ASN A 112 1.77 -3.93 20.97
N ARG A 113 2.42 -2.76 20.88
CA ARG A 113 3.84 -2.56 21.23
C ARG A 113 4.03 -1.15 21.74
N ASP A 114 4.89 -1.02 22.75
CA ASP A 114 5.22 0.28 23.35
C ASP A 114 6.25 1.07 22.54
N ALA A 115 6.98 0.40 21.64
CA ALA A 115 8.00 1.00 20.79
C ALA A 115 8.00 0.42 19.37
N GLY A 116 8.31 1.29 18.40
CA GLY A 116 8.32 0.92 16.98
C GLY A 116 6.92 0.95 16.35
N VAL A 117 6.81 0.33 15.18
CA VAL A 117 5.50 0.10 14.52
C VAL A 117 4.83 -1.09 15.19
N ASN A 118 3.50 -1.07 15.31
CA ASN A 118 2.68 -2.11 15.97
C ASN A 118 2.57 -3.39 15.12
N LEU A 119 3.70 -4.04 14.87
CA LEU A 119 3.80 -5.26 14.11
C LEU A 119 4.49 -6.34 14.95
N GLY A 120 4.05 -7.57 14.78
CA GLY A 120 4.63 -8.76 15.40
C GLY A 120 4.71 -9.92 14.41
N TRP A 121 5.22 -11.05 14.89
CA TRP A 121 5.36 -12.27 14.12
C TRP A 121 4.46 -13.37 14.68
N VAL A 122 3.89 -14.16 13.78
CA VAL A 122 3.43 -15.53 14.06
C VAL A 122 4.39 -16.48 13.36
N SER A 123 4.77 -17.58 14.03
CA SER A 123 5.68 -18.58 13.43
C SER A 123 5.21 -19.02 12.03
N LYS A 124 6.16 -19.25 11.11
CA LYS A 124 5.86 -19.79 9.78
C LYS A 124 5.29 -21.21 9.82
N ASP A 125 5.57 -21.94 10.90
CA ASP A 125 5.14 -23.34 11.11
C ASP A 125 3.86 -23.42 11.95
N VAL A 126 3.13 -22.31 12.09
CA VAL A 126 1.87 -22.27 12.83
C VAL A 126 0.79 -23.08 12.10
N ALA A 127 -0.13 -23.69 12.86
CA ALA A 127 -1.30 -24.36 12.30
C ALA A 127 -2.13 -23.40 11.42
N GLU A 128 -2.74 -23.93 10.37
CA GLU A 128 -3.40 -23.12 9.32
C GLU A 128 -4.53 -22.22 9.87
N ASP A 129 -5.26 -22.68 10.87
CA ASP A 129 -6.32 -21.93 11.56
C ASP A 129 -5.79 -20.78 12.44
N LYS A 130 -4.47 -20.69 12.64
CA LYS A 130 -3.79 -19.64 13.42
C LYS A 130 -3.04 -18.64 12.55
N ILE A 131 -3.08 -18.78 11.23
CA ILE A 131 -2.44 -17.85 10.30
C ILE A 131 -3.20 -16.51 10.32
N PRO A 132 -2.51 -15.36 10.49
CA PRO A 132 -3.15 -14.06 10.58
C PRO A 132 -3.54 -13.52 9.19
N TYR A 133 -4.73 -13.89 8.72
CA TYR A 133 -5.34 -13.36 7.49
C TYR A 133 -5.97 -11.99 7.73
N GLU A 134 -5.15 -10.99 7.98
CA GLU A 134 -5.59 -9.63 8.35
C GLU A 134 -5.13 -8.55 7.38
N TRP A 135 -4.42 -8.89 6.31
CA TRP A 135 -3.96 -7.93 5.32
C TRP A 135 -4.89 -7.91 4.11
N GLU A 136 -5.04 -6.75 3.50
CA GLU A 136 -5.82 -6.55 2.29
C GLU A 136 -5.05 -5.64 1.33
N LEU A 137 -4.97 -6.02 0.05
CA LEU A 137 -4.27 -5.27 -0.98
C LEU A 137 -5.32 -4.51 -1.81
N ARG A 138 -5.24 -3.18 -1.80
CA ARG A 138 -6.23 -2.29 -2.44
C ARG A 138 -5.61 -1.45 -3.53
N THR A 139 -6.29 -1.30 -4.67
CA THR A 139 -5.87 -0.34 -5.71
C THR A 139 -6.19 1.09 -5.30
N SER A 140 -5.61 2.08 -5.98
CA SER A 140 -5.89 3.50 -5.73
C SER A 140 -7.38 3.87 -5.85
N VAL A 141 -8.09 3.19 -6.74
CA VAL A 141 -9.54 3.34 -6.96
C VAL A 141 -10.38 2.41 -6.08
N ASN A 142 -9.76 1.71 -5.14
CA ASN A 142 -10.40 0.78 -4.21
C ASN A 142 -11.32 -0.26 -4.91
N GLN A 143 -10.91 -0.72 -6.09
CA GLN A 143 -11.63 -1.79 -6.81
C GLN A 143 -11.45 -3.11 -6.05
N MET A 144 -12.54 -3.87 -5.93
CA MET A 144 -12.59 -5.15 -5.22
C MET A 144 -12.75 -6.30 -6.22
N ASP A 145 -12.31 -7.49 -5.83
CA ASP A 145 -12.47 -8.75 -6.57
C ASP A 145 -11.78 -8.79 -7.95
N ILE A 146 -10.83 -7.88 -8.21
CA ILE A 146 -10.03 -7.90 -9.44
C ILE A 146 -8.67 -8.55 -9.18
N PRO A 147 -8.11 -9.33 -10.14
CA PRO A 147 -6.75 -9.86 -10.01
C PRO A 147 -5.74 -8.73 -9.78
N LEU A 148 -4.94 -8.86 -8.72
CA LEU A 148 -3.81 -7.96 -8.48
C LEU A 148 -2.64 -8.40 -9.37
N ASN A 149 -2.17 -7.50 -10.23
CA ASN A 149 -1.01 -7.77 -11.06
C ASN A 149 0.28 -7.37 -10.34
N THR A 150 1.36 -8.12 -10.55
CA THR A 150 2.72 -7.73 -10.19
C THR A 150 3.07 -6.39 -10.83
N ASN A 151 4.01 -5.66 -10.21
CA ASN A 151 4.44 -4.32 -10.62
C ASN A 151 3.33 -3.24 -10.65
N THR A 152 2.11 -3.56 -10.20
CA THR A 152 1.03 -2.58 -10.01
C THR A 152 1.03 -2.10 -8.56
N SER A 153 0.93 -0.79 -8.36
CA SER A 153 0.91 -0.20 -7.03
C SER A 153 -0.41 -0.47 -6.31
N PHE A 154 -0.33 -0.77 -5.02
CA PHE A 154 -1.46 -0.96 -4.13
C PHE A 154 -1.19 -0.32 -2.77
N ALA A 155 -2.26 -0.16 -1.99
CA ALA A 155 -2.23 0.17 -0.59
C ALA A 155 -2.37 -1.09 0.25
N LEU A 156 -1.63 -1.13 1.37
CA LEU A 156 -1.59 -2.29 2.24
C LEU A 156 -2.42 -2.03 3.50
N PHE A 157 -3.67 -2.49 3.48
CA PHE A 157 -4.62 -2.28 4.57
C PHE A 157 -4.53 -3.40 5.60
N ASN A 158 -4.63 -3.06 6.88
CA ASN A 158 -4.69 -4.02 7.98
C ASN A 158 -6.07 -4.01 8.63
N HIS A 159 -6.75 -5.17 8.64
CA HIS A 159 -8.09 -5.33 9.21
C HIS A 159 -8.14 -5.30 10.73
N THR A 160 -7.04 -5.57 11.42
CA THR A 160 -6.99 -5.50 12.89
C THR A 160 -6.88 -4.04 13.34
N ASN A 161 -5.97 -3.28 12.73
CA ASN A 161 -5.74 -1.87 13.04
C ASN A 161 -6.66 -0.88 12.29
N LYS A 162 -7.42 -1.37 11.31
CA LYS A 162 -8.36 -0.59 10.47
C LYS A 162 -7.72 0.60 9.73
N THR A 163 -6.49 0.44 9.27
CA THR A 163 -5.72 1.53 8.64
C THR A 163 -4.64 0.96 7.71
N PHE A 164 -3.97 1.82 6.94
CA PHE A 164 -2.95 1.42 5.98
C PHE A 164 -1.56 1.44 6.60
N LEU A 165 -0.77 0.43 6.29
CA LEU A 165 0.67 0.47 6.54
C LEU A 165 1.33 1.31 5.45
N VAL A 166 2.09 2.32 5.85
CA VAL A 166 2.75 3.26 4.94
C VAL A 166 4.21 3.45 5.33
N TYR A 167 5.01 3.94 4.39
CA TYR A 167 6.28 4.57 4.76
C TYR A 167 5.99 5.74 5.71
N CYS A 168 6.68 5.74 6.85
CA CYS A 168 6.57 6.81 7.82
C CYS A 168 7.95 7.11 8.35
N LYS A 169 8.48 8.30 8.02
CA LYS A 169 9.78 8.72 8.53
C LYS A 169 9.68 8.87 10.05
N ARG A 170 10.31 7.95 10.76
CA ARG A 170 10.52 8.09 12.20
C ARG A 170 11.92 8.70 12.38
N GLY A 171 12.11 9.48 13.45
CA GLY A 171 13.38 10.15 13.70
C GLY A 171 14.58 9.20 13.82
N SER A 172 15.70 9.70 14.32
CA SER A 172 16.94 8.92 14.46
C SER A 172 16.90 7.78 15.48
N THR A 173 15.78 7.57 16.19
CA THR A 173 15.65 6.65 17.34
C THR A 173 15.58 5.17 16.98
N GLY A 174 15.95 4.79 15.76
CA GLY A 174 16.01 3.40 15.32
C GLY A 174 14.64 2.80 15.02
N GLY A 175 14.65 1.63 14.37
CA GLY A 175 13.46 0.97 13.85
C GLY A 175 13.31 1.12 12.33
N VAL A 176 12.30 0.45 11.79
CA VAL A 176 11.94 0.56 10.37
C VAL A 176 11.04 1.80 10.20
N ASN A 177 11.28 2.57 9.15
CA ASN A 177 10.47 3.76 8.81
C ASN A 177 9.10 3.35 8.24
N LEU A 178 8.30 2.69 9.07
CA LEU A 178 6.92 2.32 8.80
C LEU A 178 6.02 2.92 9.87
N GLY A 179 4.78 3.19 9.48
CA GLY A 179 3.76 3.69 10.37
C GLY A 179 2.38 3.42 9.81
N TRP A 180 1.39 3.85 10.57
CA TRP A 180 -0.01 3.74 10.19
C TRP A 180 -0.48 5.06 9.61
N SER A 181 -1.25 5.03 8.54
CA SER A 181 -1.68 6.25 7.83
C SER A 181 -2.50 7.23 8.68
N ASN A 182 -3.10 6.77 9.78
CA ASN A 182 -3.87 7.58 10.72
C ASN A 182 -3.03 8.18 11.86
N SER A 183 -1.77 7.79 12.00
CA SER A 183 -0.87 8.24 13.07
C SER A 183 0.52 8.62 12.58
N CYS A 184 0.74 8.64 11.27
CA CYS A 184 2.02 9.04 10.69
C CYS A 184 2.05 10.56 10.59
N GLU A 185 2.81 11.21 11.46
CA GLU A 185 3.10 12.64 11.35
C GLU A 185 4.09 12.87 10.20
N GLY A 186 3.81 13.85 9.34
CA GLY A 186 4.70 14.18 8.22
C GLY A 186 4.78 13.08 7.16
N CYS A 187 3.67 12.38 6.89
CA CYS A 187 3.49 11.66 5.62
C CYS A 187 4.01 12.56 4.51
N ASP A 188 5.11 12.16 3.86
CA ASP A 188 5.76 12.99 2.84
C ASP A 188 4.90 12.99 1.57
N TYR A 189 3.80 13.75 1.63
CA TYR A 189 2.98 14.08 0.49
C TYR A 189 3.80 14.86 -0.54
N THR A 190 4.97 15.41 -0.20
CA THR A 190 5.69 16.32 -1.08
C THR A 190 6.13 15.65 -2.37
N ALA A 191 6.37 14.34 -2.43
CA ALA A 191 6.62 13.68 -3.71
C ALA A 191 5.39 13.72 -4.64
N THR A 192 4.20 13.50 -4.10
CA THR A 192 2.93 13.52 -4.87
C THR A 192 2.46 14.94 -5.10
N GLU A 193 2.54 15.84 -4.12
CA GLU A 193 2.26 17.27 -4.27
C GLU A 193 3.23 17.91 -5.27
N ARG A 194 4.52 17.56 -5.27
CA ARG A 194 5.47 18.00 -6.32
C ARG A 194 5.08 17.48 -7.69
N LEU A 195 4.58 16.25 -7.80
CA LEU A 195 4.09 15.72 -9.08
C LEU A 195 2.79 16.38 -9.53
N ILE A 196 1.86 16.62 -8.61
CA ILE A 196 0.60 17.33 -8.84
C ILE A 196 0.89 18.79 -9.18
N ASP A 197 1.79 19.47 -8.50
CA ASP A 197 2.15 20.86 -8.76
C ASP A 197 2.97 21.00 -10.05
N LYS A 198 3.82 20.02 -10.37
CA LYS A 198 4.48 19.90 -11.68
C LYS A 198 3.50 19.56 -12.80
N ALA A 199 2.40 18.87 -12.52
CA ALA A 199 1.33 18.64 -13.49
C ALA A 199 0.47 19.89 -13.65
N LYS A 200 0.06 20.55 -12.55
CA LYS A 200 -0.69 21.81 -12.54
C LYS A 200 0.06 22.93 -13.25
N SER A 201 1.39 22.99 -13.13
CA SER A 201 2.21 24.00 -13.83
C SER A 201 2.17 23.84 -15.35
N LYS A 202 1.79 22.66 -15.86
CA LYS A 202 1.60 22.38 -17.29
C LYS A 202 0.16 22.54 -17.79
N ILE A 203 -0.79 22.82 -16.90
CA ILE A 203 -2.19 23.05 -17.25
C ILE A 203 -2.35 24.52 -17.71
N PRO A 204 -2.96 24.79 -18.88
CA PRO A 204 -3.34 26.13 -19.31
C PRO A 204 -4.20 26.88 -18.27
N ASN A 205 -4.04 28.20 -18.18
CA ASN A 205 -4.64 28.99 -17.09
C ASN A 205 -6.18 29.03 -17.13
N ASP A 206 -6.77 28.89 -18.31
CA ASP A 206 -8.21 28.76 -18.55
C ASP A 206 -8.79 27.45 -17.98
N VAL A 207 -8.01 26.37 -17.95
CA VAL A 207 -8.43 25.09 -17.36
C VAL A 207 -8.27 25.09 -15.83
N LYS A 208 -7.34 25.87 -15.29
CA LYS A 208 -7.15 26.01 -13.83
C LYS A 208 -8.37 26.64 -13.13
N ASP A 209 -9.04 27.59 -13.79
CA ASP A 209 -10.24 28.26 -13.25
C ASP A 209 -11.48 27.34 -13.26
N ILE A 210 -11.52 26.36 -14.16
CA ILE A 210 -12.58 25.34 -14.16
C ILE A 210 -12.32 24.32 -13.04
N LEU A 211 -11.07 23.89 -12.85
CA LEU A 211 -10.68 22.95 -11.79
C LEU A 211 -10.82 23.55 -10.37
N SER A 212 -10.57 24.84 -10.19
CA SER A 212 -10.77 25.53 -8.90
C SER A 212 -12.25 25.54 -8.49
N ARG A 213 -13.17 25.57 -9.45
CA ARG A 213 -14.63 25.53 -9.21
C ARG A 213 -15.17 24.11 -9.01
N VAL A 214 -14.43 23.07 -9.42
CA VAL A 214 -14.77 21.66 -9.17
C VAL A 214 -14.24 21.18 -7.82
N LYS A 215 -13.21 21.82 -7.26
CA LYS A 215 -12.59 21.46 -5.98
C LYS A 215 -13.58 21.37 -4.80
N ASP A 216 -14.64 22.17 -4.81
CA ASP A 216 -15.66 22.15 -3.75
C ASP A 216 -16.52 20.87 -3.77
N ALA A 217 -16.50 20.10 -4.87
CA ALA A 217 -17.26 18.84 -5.03
C ALA A 217 -16.42 17.57 -4.79
N THR A 218 -15.09 17.69 -4.67
CA THR A 218 -14.17 16.55 -4.51
C THR A 218 -13.13 16.84 -3.45
N ASP A 219 -13.56 17.21 -2.24
CA ASP A 219 -12.68 17.22 -1.07
C ASP A 219 -12.28 15.78 -0.70
N LEU A 220 -11.37 15.23 -1.51
CA LEU A 220 -10.62 13.99 -1.30
C LEU A 220 -9.38 14.26 -0.42
N THR A 221 -9.26 15.46 0.16
CA THR A 221 -8.09 15.90 0.93
C THR A 221 -8.26 15.86 2.44
N THR A 222 -9.45 15.53 2.97
CA THR A 222 -9.70 15.53 4.42
C THR A 222 -9.52 14.18 5.14
N TRP A 223 -8.95 13.17 4.48
CA TRP A 223 -8.67 11.88 5.14
C TRP A 223 -7.18 11.49 5.07
N GLY A 224 -6.45 11.83 6.14
CA GLY A 224 -5.19 11.19 6.52
C GLY A 224 -4.01 12.13 6.70
N CYS A 225 -3.39 12.06 7.89
CA CYS A 225 -2.26 12.85 8.40
C CYS A 225 -2.70 14.21 8.98
N LYS A 226 -2.83 14.25 10.30
CA LYS A 226 -2.88 15.49 11.08
C LYS A 226 -1.48 16.08 11.22
#